data_AF-F3PBY7-F1
#
_entry.id   AF-F3PBY7-F1
#
_cell.length_a   1.000
_cell.length_b   1.000
_cell.length_c   1.000
_cell.angle_alpha   90.00
_cell.angle_beta   90.00
_cell.angle_gamma   90.00
#
_symmetry.space_group_name_H-M   'P 1'
#
loop_
_entity.id
_entity.type
_entity.pdbx_description
1 polymer ?
#
loop_
_entity_poly.entity_id
_entity_poly.type
_entity_poly.pdbx_seq_one_letter_code
_entity_poly.pdbx_strand_id
1 'polypeptide(L)'
;MPSVTITNERTDLWQQNDGILSIPLETSFLIKRGYLFNDQTCQGLLNYQSSQETYDSRKTTGDNSASSAKVQEQPSQYPTYTVTSGPSVVDVMPDDSGTLAGYEVAYTGTVTFRDSGNQDVTGYRFFRQIGEQGATLEITLQCAPGNLPDLQTWHDLLSGTRVSGFDAGAMG
;
A
#
# COMPACT_ATOMS: atom_id res chain seq x y z
N MET A 1 -4.74 -5.18 20.72
CA MET A 1 -5.05 -4.88 19.31
C MET A 1 -5.50 -6.17 18.66
N PRO A 2 -6.54 -6.17 17.82
CA PRO A 2 -6.99 -7.36 17.11
C PRO A 2 -5.87 -7.88 16.19
N SER A 3 -5.85 -9.20 15.97
CA SER A 3 -4.92 -9.83 15.03
C SER A 3 -5.40 -9.57 13.61
N VAL A 4 -4.57 -8.94 12.80
CA VAL A 4 -4.88 -8.65 11.40
C VAL A 4 -4.27 -9.72 10.52
N THR A 5 -5.05 -10.22 9.58
CA THR A 5 -4.59 -11.14 8.56
C THR A 5 -4.77 -10.47 7.20
N ILE A 6 -3.73 -10.52 6.38
CA ILE A 6 -3.77 -10.00 5.01
C ILE A 6 -3.47 -11.15 4.07
N THR A 7 -4.32 -11.34 3.07
CA THR A 7 -4.17 -12.41 2.07
C THR A 7 -4.29 -11.85 0.66
N ASN A 8 -3.67 -12.56 -0.29
CA ASN A 8 -3.75 -12.23 -1.71
C ASN A 8 -4.53 -13.35 -2.43
N GLU A 9 -5.70 -13.00 -2.96
CA GLU A 9 -6.62 -13.89 -3.67
C GLU A 9 -6.38 -13.87 -5.20
N ARG A 10 -5.60 -12.91 -5.72
CA ARG A 10 -5.29 -12.75 -7.16
C ARG A 10 -3.84 -13.12 -7.47
N THR A 11 -3.46 -14.36 -7.15
CA THR A 11 -2.11 -14.90 -7.45
C THR A 11 -1.84 -15.06 -8.95
N ASP A 12 -2.89 -14.96 -9.78
CA ASP A 12 -2.85 -14.88 -11.24
C ASP A 12 -2.36 -13.52 -11.78
N LEU A 13 -2.28 -12.48 -10.93
CA LEU A 13 -1.76 -11.16 -11.29
C LEU A 13 -0.39 -10.86 -10.65
N TRP A 14 -0.28 -11.08 -9.34
CA TRP A 14 0.93 -10.82 -8.58
C TRP A 14 1.17 -11.90 -7.53
N GLN A 15 2.39 -12.39 -7.45
CA GLN A 15 2.77 -13.49 -6.56
C GLN A 15 3.60 -12.97 -5.41
N GLN A 16 3.33 -13.47 -4.20
CA GLN A 16 4.13 -13.13 -3.03
C GLN A 16 5.56 -13.62 -3.24
N ASN A 17 6.51 -12.70 -3.12
CA ASN A 17 7.94 -12.97 -3.13
C ASN A 17 8.63 -12.05 -2.12
N ASP A 18 8.75 -12.55 -0.90
CA ASP A 18 9.38 -11.82 0.20
C ASP A 18 10.90 -11.67 0.04
N GLY A 19 11.52 -12.37 -0.91
CA GLY A 19 12.94 -12.25 -1.23
C GLY A 19 13.35 -10.87 -1.76
N ILE A 20 12.39 -10.05 -2.22
CA ILE A 20 12.66 -8.67 -2.64
C ILE A 20 12.77 -7.70 -1.46
N LEU A 21 12.34 -8.11 -0.26
CA LEU A 21 12.40 -7.29 0.94
C LEU A 21 13.78 -7.40 1.60
N SER A 22 14.26 -6.29 2.14
CA SER A 22 15.49 -6.27 2.94
C SER A 22 15.34 -7.07 4.24
N ILE A 23 14.14 -7.05 4.84
CA ILE A 23 13.70 -7.82 6.00
C ILE A 23 12.18 -8.06 5.84
N PRO A 24 11.72 -9.24 5.41
CA PRO A 24 10.32 -9.61 5.55
C PRO A 24 10.00 -9.78 7.04
N LEU A 25 8.81 -9.32 7.46
CA LEU A 25 8.43 -9.35 8.87
C LEU A 25 6.93 -9.51 9.00
N GLU A 26 6.51 -10.50 9.78
CA GLU A 26 5.12 -10.71 10.17
C GLU A 26 5.07 -10.84 11.70
N THR A 27 4.55 -9.82 12.36
CA THR A 27 4.23 -9.80 13.80
C THR A 27 2.77 -9.39 13.98
N SER A 28 2.29 -9.41 15.22
CA SER A 28 0.94 -8.91 15.54
C SER A 28 0.72 -7.43 15.26
N PHE A 29 1.79 -6.65 15.00
CA PHE A 29 1.75 -5.20 14.83
C PHE A 29 2.42 -4.68 13.55
N LEU A 30 3.07 -5.55 12.78
CA LEU A 30 3.77 -5.18 11.55
C LEU A 30 3.76 -6.35 10.57
N ILE A 31 3.22 -6.12 9.38
CA ILE A 31 3.23 -7.08 8.27
C ILE A 31 3.90 -6.39 7.07
N LYS A 32 4.99 -6.98 6.59
CA LYS A 32 5.69 -6.58 5.38
C LYS A 32 5.76 -7.74 4.40
N ARG A 33 5.17 -7.55 3.22
CA ARG A 33 5.18 -8.55 2.15
C ARG A 33 5.69 -7.97 0.84
N GLY A 34 6.51 -8.75 0.16
CA GLY A 34 6.98 -8.45 -1.19
C GLY A 34 6.13 -9.18 -2.22
N TYR A 35 5.90 -8.56 -3.36
CA TYR A 35 5.20 -9.16 -4.49
C TYR A 35 5.96 -8.93 -5.80
N LEU A 36 5.85 -9.88 -6.71
CA LEU A 36 6.25 -9.71 -8.11
C LEU A 36 5.02 -9.76 -8.99
N PHE A 37 4.93 -8.83 -9.92
CA PHE A 37 3.95 -8.91 -11.00
C PHE A 37 4.31 -10.06 -11.94
N ASN A 38 3.31 -10.73 -12.50
CA ASN A 38 3.55 -12.03 -13.15
C ASN A 38 4.42 -11.96 -14.42
N ASP A 39 4.44 -10.81 -15.10
CA ASP A 39 5.36 -10.55 -16.22
C ASP A 39 6.77 -10.11 -15.77
N GLN A 40 7.02 -10.07 -14.46
CA GLN A 40 8.26 -9.65 -13.80
C GLN A 40 8.69 -8.20 -14.07
N THR A 41 7.78 -7.37 -14.60
CA THR A 41 8.09 -5.97 -14.94
C THR A 41 7.93 -5.01 -13.75
N CYS A 42 7.20 -5.44 -12.72
CA CYS A 42 6.89 -4.64 -11.54
C CYS A 42 7.10 -5.42 -10.24
N GLN A 43 7.38 -4.67 -9.19
CA GLN A 43 7.48 -5.14 -7.81
C GLN A 43 6.40 -4.47 -6.96
N GLY A 44 5.84 -5.22 -6.03
CA GLY A 44 4.85 -4.74 -5.07
C GLY A 44 5.40 -4.78 -3.65
N LEU A 45 5.07 -3.78 -2.84
CA LEU A 45 5.28 -3.78 -1.40
C LEU A 45 3.93 -3.63 -0.71
N LEU A 46 3.69 -4.48 0.29
CA LEU A 46 2.60 -4.28 1.24
C LEU A 46 3.20 -4.04 2.62
N ASN A 47 2.76 -2.98 3.28
CA ASN A 47 3.15 -2.63 4.63
C ASN A 47 1.90 -2.33 5.46
N TYR A 48 1.62 -3.16 6.44
CA TYR A 48 0.65 -2.89 7.50
C TYR A 48 1.39 -2.63 8.80
N GLN A 49 0.96 -1.61 9.54
CA GLN A 49 1.54 -1.31 10.85
C GLN A 49 0.45 -0.84 11.81
N SER A 50 0.45 -1.38 13.03
CA SER A 50 -0.30 -0.81 14.15
C SER A 50 0.61 0.00 15.06
N SER A 51 0.17 1.19 15.48
CA SER A 51 0.89 2.06 16.39
C SER A 51 -0.05 2.87 17.28
N GLN A 52 0.40 3.17 18.50
CA GLN A 52 -0.30 4.09 19.40
C GLN A 52 -0.32 5.52 18.84
N GLU A 53 0.71 5.91 18.08
CA GLU A 53 0.78 7.22 17.43
C GLU A 53 -0.36 7.43 16.43
N THR A 54 -0.66 6.43 15.61
CA THR A 54 -1.81 6.45 14.69
C THR A 54 -3.13 6.52 15.45
N TYR A 55 -3.24 5.82 16.58
CA TYR A 55 -4.43 5.92 17.42
C TYR A 55 -4.59 7.33 17.97
N ASP A 56 -3.53 7.92 18.52
CA ASP A 56 -3.59 9.24 19.14
C ASP A 56 -3.82 10.36 18.11
N SER A 57 -3.21 10.26 16.92
CA SER A 57 -3.32 11.26 15.85
C SER A 57 -4.73 11.38 15.27
N ARG A 58 -5.56 10.33 15.38
CA ARG A 58 -6.96 10.36 14.89
C ARG A 58 -7.79 11.49 15.49
N LYS A 59 -7.45 11.93 16.71
CA LYS A 59 -8.14 13.02 17.41
C LYS A 59 -7.82 14.39 16.82
N THR A 60 -6.68 14.51 16.14
CA THR A 60 -6.19 15.78 15.56
C THR A 60 -6.34 15.82 14.05
N THR A 61 -6.15 14.68 13.39
CA THR A 61 -6.22 14.54 11.93
C THR A 61 -7.06 13.31 11.64
N GLY A 62 -8.29 13.54 11.17
CA GLY A 62 -9.20 12.46 10.79
C GLY A 62 -8.60 11.59 9.68
N ASP A 63 -9.08 10.35 9.58
CA ASP A 63 -8.48 9.34 8.70
C ASP A 63 -8.49 9.75 7.22
N ASN A 64 -9.53 10.45 6.76
CA ASN A 64 -9.61 10.96 5.40
C ASN A 64 -8.46 11.93 5.08
N SER A 65 -8.25 12.95 5.91
CA SER A 65 -7.17 13.93 5.73
C SER A 65 -5.79 13.31 5.91
N ALA A 66 -5.64 12.40 6.89
CA ALA A 66 -4.37 11.71 7.11
C ALA A 66 -4.00 10.82 5.93
N SER A 67 -4.96 10.04 5.40
CA SER A 67 -4.73 9.12 4.28
C SER A 67 -4.42 9.87 2.99
N SER A 68 -5.20 10.92 2.69
CA SER A 68 -4.99 11.76 1.50
C SER A 68 -3.63 12.47 1.53
N ALA A 69 -3.18 12.95 2.69
CA ALA A 69 -1.87 13.57 2.83
C ALA A 69 -0.73 12.53 2.71
N LYS A 70 -0.85 11.39 3.41
CA LYS A 70 0.21 10.37 3.45
C LYS A 70 0.47 9.69 2.12
N VAL A 71 -0.57 9.42 1.30
CA VAL A 71 -0.35 8.81 -0.01
C VAL A 71 0.51 9.69 -0.94
N GLN A 72 0.47 11.01 -0.76
CA GLN A 72 1.23 11.99 -1.54
C GLN A 72 2.61 12.30 -0.95
N GLU A 73 2.85 11.95 0.31
CA GLU A 73 4.11 12.23 1.00
C GLU A 73 5.24 11.35 0.43
N GLN A 74 6.37 11.96 0.10
CA GLN A 74 7.56 11.25 -0.38
C GLN A 74 8.04 10.22 0.65
N PRO A 75 8.05 8.92 0.34
CA PRO A 75 8.55 7.91 1.27
C PRO A 75 10.08 8.00 1.41
N SER A 76 10.61 7.66 2.58
CA SER A 76 12.04 7.81 2.91
C SER A 76 13.01 7.07 1.98
N GLN A 77 12.57 5.96 1.38
CA GLN A 77 13.34 5.12 0.46
C GLN A 77 13.34 5.63 -0.99
N TYR A 78 12.63 6.73 -1.25
CA TYR A 78 12.55 7.38 -2.55
C TYR A 78 13.36 8.67 -2.50
N PRO A 79 14.52 8.76 -3.18
CA PRO A 79 15.22 10.03 -3.30
C PRO A 79 14.38 11.09 -4.03
N THR A 80 13.56 10.67 -4.98
CA THR A 80 12.57 11.53 -5.65
C THR A 80 11.22 10.83 -5.72
N TYR A 81 10.15 11.60 -5.52
CA TYR A 81 8.77 11.13 -5.62
C TYR A 81 7.90 12.28 -6.13
N THR A 82 7.22 12.08 -7.25
CA THR A 82 6.35 13.06 -7.89
C THR A 82 5.03 12.42 -8.22
N VAL A 83 3.96 12.91 -7.57
CA VAL A 83 2.58 12.50 -7.88
C VAL A 83 2.22 13.02 -9.26
N THR A 84 1.78 12.13 -10.15
CA THR A 84 1.37 12.44 -11.52
C THR A 84 -0.14 12.40 -11.71
N SER A 85 -0.86 11.72 -10.82
CA SER A 85 -2.32 11.68 -10.77
C SER A 85 -2.82 11.39 -9.35
N GLY A 86 -4.01 11.89 -9.01
CA GLY A 86 -4.60 11.78 -7.67
C GLY A 86 -4.26 12.96 -6.75
N PRO A 87 -4.55 12.84 -5.44
CA PRO A 87 -5.09 11.66 -4.76
C PRO A 87 -6.57 11.44 -5.10
N SER A 88 -6.94 10.19 -5.35
CA SER A 88 -8.34 9.78 -5.57
C SER A 88 -8.75 8.71 -4.57
N VAL A 89 -10.04 8.66 -4.25
CA VAL A 89 -10.60 7.58 -3.43
C VAL A 89 -10.74 6.33 -4.28
N VAL A 90 -10.29 5.20 -3.74
CA VAL A 90 -10.50 3.86 -4.29
C VAL A 90 -11.09 2.96 -3.20
N ASP A 91 -12.09 2.16 -3.56
CA ASP A 91 -12.88 1.37 -2.63
C ASP A 91 -13.15 -0.02 -3.21
N VAL A 92 -12.11 -0.85 -3.24
CA VAL A 92 -12.13 -2.16 -3.91
C VAL A 92 -11.54 -3.30 -3.09
N MET A 93 -10.76 -3.02 -2.04
CA MET A 93 -10.13 -4.04 -1.21
C MET A 93 -11.16 -4.68 -0.27
N PRO A 94 -11.40 -5.99 -0.29
CA PRO A 94 -12.35 -6.61 0.64
C PRO A 94 -11.87 -6.54 2.09
N ASP A 95 -12.77 -6.16 3.00
CA ASP A 95 -12.58 -6.30 4.44
C ASP A 95 -13.69 -7.14 5.09
N ASP A 96 -13.74 -7.19 6.43
CA ASP A 96 -14.73 -8.01 7.15
C ASP A 96 -16.18 -7.50 7.02
N SER A 97 -16.39 -6.22 6.63
CA SER A 97 -17.72 -5.58 6.58
C SER A 97 -18.14 -5.12 5.16
N GLY A 98 -17.23 -5.19 4.19
CA GLY A 98 -17.48 -4.84 2.81
C GLY A 98 -16.16 -4.58 2.07
N THR A 99 -15.87 -3.30 1.85
CA THR A 99 -14.66 -2.83 1.20
C THR A 99 -13.94 -1.79 2.04
N LEU A 100 -12.62 -1.89 2.03
CA LEU A 100 -11.67 -0.96 2.62
C LEU A 100 -11.38 0.16 1.62
N ALA A 101 -12.11 1.26 1.78
CA ALA A 101 -11.82 2.48 1.07
C ALA A 101 -10.48 3.10 1.53
N GLY A 102 -9.75 3.68 0.59
CA GLY A 102 -8.53 4.44 0.87
C GLY A 102 -8.17 5.39 -0.26
N TYR A 103 -6.97 5.96 -0.20
CA TYR A 103 -6.49 6.89 -1.22
C TYR A 103 -5.43 6.26 -2.09
N GLU A 104 -5.48 6.56 -3.39
CA GLU A 104 -4.46 6.18 -4.34
C GLU A 104 -3.89 7.36 -5.13
N VAL A 105 -2.66 7.20 -5.60
CA VAL A 105 -1.99 8.09 -6.56
C VAL A 105 -1.24 7.27 -7.60
N ALA A 106 -1.07 7.86 -8.79
CA ALA A 106 0.01 7.47 -9.69
C ALA A 106 1.23 8.37 -9.42
N TYR A 107 2.43 7.82 -9.54
CA TYR A 107 3.66 8.56 -9.27
C TYR A 107 4.80 8.16 -10.21
N THR A 108 5.79 9.05 -10.32
CA THR A 108 7.13 8.75 -10.83
C THR A 108 8.18 9.13 -9.79
N GLY A 109 9.35 8.53 -9.86
CA GLY A 109 10.41 8.82 -8.90
C GLY A 109 11.65 7.97 -9.08
N THR A 110 12.49 7.97 -8.06
CA THR A 110 13.65 7.08 -7.95
C THR A 110 13.52 6.27 -6.67
N VAL A 111 13.99 5.03 -6.69
CA VAL A 111 14.06 4.15 -5.52
C VAL A 111 15.48 3.65 -5.35
N THR A 112 15.99 3.68 -4.12
CA THR A 112 17.28 3.09 -3.79
C THR A 112 17.12 1.60 -3.52
N PHE A 113 17.50 0.76 -4.48
CA PHE A 113 17.53 -0.69 -4.35
C PHE A 113 18.85 -1.16 -3.71
N ARG A 114 18.79 -2.21 -2.89
CA ARG A 114 19.94 -2.74 -2.14
C ARG A 114 21.12 -3.09 -3.06
N ASP A 115 20.85 -3.74 -4.19
CA ASP A 115 21.89 -4.33 -5.04
C ASP A 115 22.17 -3.53 -6.33
N SER A 116 21.30 -2.58 -6.68
CA SER A 116 21.37 -1.84 -7.95
C SER A 116 21.37 -0.31 -7.80
N GLY A 117 21.38 0.21 -6.57
CA GLY A 117 21.39 1.64 -6.31
C GLY A 117 20.09 2.34 -6.73
N ASN A 118 20.18 3.63 -7.07
CA ASN A 118 19.02 4.42 -7.48
C ASN A 118 18.55 4.00 -8.88
N GLN A 119 17.27 3.68 -9.00
CA GLN A 119 16.62 3.36 -10.28
C GLN A 119 15.37 4.20 -10.45
N ASP A 120 15.12 4.67 -11.67
CA ASP A 120 13.88 5.35 -12.03
C ASP A 120 12.71 4.37 -11.99
N VAL A 121 11.58 4.82 -11.44
CA VAL A 121 10.36 4.03 -11.34
C VAL A 121 9.14 4.86 -11.70
N THR A 122 8.12 4.17 -12.18
CA THR A 122 6.74 4.64 -12.28
C THR A 122 5.87 3.69 -11.47
N GLY A 123 4.79 4.17 -10.87
CA GLY A 123 4.06 3.34 -9.92
C GLY A 123 2.68 3.84 -9.54
N TYR A 124 1.98 2.98 -8.80
CA TYR A 124 0.78 3.31 -8.05
C TYR A 124 1.05 3.14 -6.57
N ARG A 125 0.43 3.95 -5.75
CA ARG A 125 0.49 3.83 -4.30
C ARG A 125 -0.90 3.97 -3.72
N PHE A 126 -1.28 3.03 -2.86
CA PHE A 126 -2.45 3.09 -2.01
C PHE A 126 -2.04 3.35 -0.56
N PHE A 127 -2.83 4.14 0.15
CA PHE A 127 -2.69 4.32 1.59
C PHE A 127 -4.04 4.47 2.30
N ARG A 128 -4.16 3.83 3.46
CA ARG A 128 -5.30 3.95 4.38
C ARG A 128 -4.82 4.01 5.83
N GLN A 129 -5.18 5.08 6.52
CA GLN A 129 -5.14 5.15 7.99
C GLN A 129 -6.49 4.71 8.57
N ILE A 130 -6.45 3.93 9.65
CA ILE A 130 -7.61 3.48 10.43
C ILE A 130 -7.35 3.88 11.88
N GLY A 131 -7.74 5.11 12.23
CA GLY A 131 -7.39 5.74 13.48
C GLY A 131 -7.91 4.98 14.70
N GLU A 132 -9.16 4.51 14.67
CA GLU A 132 -9.75 3.77 15.81
C GLU A 132 -9.00 2.47 16.12
N GLN A 133 -8.40 1.83 15.10
CA GLN A 133 -7.57 0.63 15.26
C GLN A 133 -6.09 0.98 15.50
N GLY A 134 -5.72 2.26 15.40
CA GLY A 134 -4.34 2.70 15.43
C GLY A 134 -3.50 2.04 14.35
N ALA A 135 -4.03 1.90 13.13
CA ALA A 135 -3.40 1.12 12.07
C ALA A 135 -3.26 1.87 10.75
N THR A 136 -2.27 1.48 9.96
CA THR A 136 -2.10 1.92 8.58
C THR A 136 -1.90 0.72 7.66
N LEU A 137 -2.38 0.85 6.43
CA LEU A 137 -2.11 -0.05 5.32
C LEU A 137 -1.59 0.75 4.14
N GLU A 138 -0.45 0.32 3.61
CA GLU A 138 0.19 0.88 2.42
C GLU A 138 0.48 -0.23 1.43
N ILE A 139 0.12 -0.01 0.17
CA ILE A 139 0.47 -0.89 -0.94
C ILE A 139 1.09 -0.06 -2.04
N THR A 140 2.27 -0.43 -2.50
CA THR A 140 2.99 0.28 -3.55
C THR A 140 3.32 -0.68 -4.68
N LEU A 141 2.95 -0.33 -5.91
CA LEU A 141 3.42 -0.97 -7.12
C LEU A 141 4.48 -0.08 -7.77
N GLN A 142 5.64 -0.64 -8.07
CA GLN A 142 6.73 0.05 -8.73
C GLN A 142 7.22 -0.75 -9.93
N CYS A 143 7.32 -0.09 -11.08
CA CYS A 143 7.68 -0.68 -12.35
C CYS A 143 8.82 0.12 -12.98
N ALA A 144 9.58 -0.52 -13.87
CA ALA A 144 10.44 0.23 -14.79
C ALA A 144 9.60 1.19 -15.65
N PRO A 145 10.12 2.38 -16.02
CA PRO A 145 9.40 3.32 -16.87
C PRO A 145 8.91 2.67 -18.17
N GLY A 146 7.64 2.88 -18.51
CA GLY A 146 6.99 2.29 -19.68
C GLY A 146 6.28 0.95 -19.45
N ASN A 147 6.46 0.33 -18.27
CA ASN A 147 5.83 -0.94 -17.91
C ASN A 147 4.72 -0.81 -16.86
N LEU A 148 4.27 0.41 -16.53
CA LEU A 148 3.15 0.57 -15.59
C LEU A 148 1.88 -0.04 -16.20
N PRO A 149 1.20 -0.98 -15.54
CA PRO A 149 -0.07 -1.48 -16.02
C PRO A 149 -1.13 -0.37 -15.97
N ASP A 150 -2.27 -0.58 -16.60
CA ASP A 150 -3.37 0.38 -16.53
C ASP A 150 -4.01 0.44 -15.13
N LEU A 151 -4.80 1.48 -14.90
CA LEU A 151 -5.45 1.72 -13.61
C LEU A 151 -6.42 0.59 -13.23
N GLN A 152 -7.08 -0.03 -14.22
CA GLN A 152 -8.00 -1.14 -13.96
C GLN A 152 -7.25 -2.35 -13.41
N THR A 153 -6.08 -2.68 -13.98
CA THR A 153 -5.23 -3.77 -13.50
C THR A 153 -4.72 -3.50 -12.08
N TRP A 154 -4.42 -2.24 -11.77
CA TRP A 154 -4.09 -1.83 -10.40
C TRP A 154 -5.26 -2.04 -9.44
N HIS A 155 -6.48 -1.65 -9.82
CA HIS A 155 -7.68 -1.89 -9.00
C HIS A 155 -7.99 -3.37 -8.85
N ASP A 156 -7.79 -4.18 -9.89
CA ASP A 156 -7.94 -5.63 -9.84
C ASP A 156 -6.94 -6.25 -8.84
N LEU A 157 -5.70 -5.77 -8.82
CA LEU A 157 -4.69 -6.18 -7.84
C LEU A 157 -5.10 -5.81 -6.41
N LEU A 158 -5.56 -4.58 -6.19
CA LEU A 158 -6.08 -4.15 -4.89
C LEU A 158 -7.28 -5.01 -4.47
N SER A 159 -8.21 -5.31 -5.38
CA SER A 159 -9.38 -6.15 -5.09
C SER A 159 -9.04 -7.58 -4.68
N GLY A 160 -7.85 -8.07 -5.08
CA GLY A 160 -7.30 -9.34 -4.62
C GLY A 160 -6.69 -9.30 -3.22
N THR A 161 -6.50 -8.13 -2.62
CA THR A 161 -5.93 -8.00 -1.27
C THR A 161 -7.06 -7.99 -0.23
N ARG A 162 -7.28 -9.13 0.44
CA ARG A 162 -8.25 -9.23 1.53
C ARG A 162 -7.61 -8.88 2.86
N VAL A 163 -8.25 -8.00 3.61
CA VAL A 163 -7.88 -7.62 4.97
C VAL A 163 -8.93 -8.20 5.93
N SER A 164 -8.50 -8.96 6.93
CA SER A 164 -9.39 -9.54 7.94
C SER A 164 -8.89 -9.29 9.35
N GLY A 165 -9.80 -9.23 10.31
CA GLY A 165 -9.49 -8.96 11.71
C GLY A 165 -9.80 -7.54 12.17
N PHE A 166 -10.27 -6.66 11.29
CA PHE A 166 -10.95 -5.43 11.66
C PHE A 166 -11.92 -4.97 10.57
N ASP A 167 -12.90 -4.18 11.00
CA ASP A 167 -13.74 -3.35 10.14
C ASP A 167 -13.18 -1.93 10.16
N ALA A 168 -12.73 -1.43 9.02
CA ALA A 168 -12.17 -0.08 8.92
C ALA A 168 -13.25 1.00 8.84
N GLY A 169 -14.49 0.62 8.50
CA GLY A 169 -15.57 1.53 8.22
C GLY A 169 -15.27 2.50 7.07
N ALA A 170 -16.23 3.39 6.81
CA ALA A 170 -16.10 4.44 5.81
C ALA A 170 -14.94 5.39 6.13
N MET A 171 -14.36 6.01 5.10
CA MET A 171 -13.47 7.15 5.27
C MET A 171 -14.28 8.35 5.77
N GLY A 172 -14.23 8.62 7.08
CA GLY A 172 -14.88 9.75 7.74
C GLY A 172 -14.11 11.06 7.65
#